data_AF-A0A1Q3BAV8-F1
#
_entry.id   AF-A0A1Q3BAV8-F1
#
_cell.length_a   1.000
_cell.length_b   1.000
_cell.length_c   1.000
_cell.angle_alpha   90.00
_cell.angle_beta   90.00
_cell.angle_gamma   90.00
#
_symmetry.space_group_name_H-M   'P 1'
#
loop_
_entity.id
_entity.type
_entity.pdbx_description
1 polymer ?
#
loop_
_entity_poly.entity_id
_entity_poly.type
_entity_poly.pdbx_seq_one_letter_code
_entity_poly.pdbx_strand_id
1 'polypeptide(L)'
;MESLALPSLTSLTNSSSKFQREQHMTKFLKRTHFIKSSRGHPYSTHHIHWRVIKMKAVDEDYELKQMRDMAAAKKRWDALLRNGKVKVLTTREAGYAIQLSNKTLLDVRPSTEREKARVKGSTWIPIFEVDDKFDAGTLSRKVTNYVMGGWWSGVPTLSYDKEFLLKVEEKFPKDTDLIVACQKGLRSLAACELLYNAGYTNLFWVQGGLEAAENEDLVREGPQPFKFAGIGGVSEFLGWTDQQRAAAAKEGWGYRFMFSARLVGIFLVADALFIASQQVGRYLQDIKSH
;
A
#
# COMPACT_ATOMS: atom_id res chain seq x y z
N MET A 1 -49.05 -46.53 6.83
CA MET A 1 -49.37 -46.08 5.47
C MET A 1 -48.53 -44.85 5.23
N GLU A 2 -47.26 -45.05 4.88
CA GLU A 2 -46.64 -44.83 3.54
C GLU A 2 -45.75 -43.57 3.65
N SER A 3 -44.45 -43.63 3.96
CA SER A 3 -43.28 -44.09 3.18
C SER A 3 -42.92 -43.23 1.95
N LEU A 4 -41.77 -42.55 2.07
CA LEU A 4 -40.69 -42.39 1.08
C LEU A 4 -40.97 -41.58 -0.21
N ALA A 5 -40.14 -40.55 -0.48
CA ALA A 5 -39.05 -40.64 -1.47
C ALA A 5 -38.47 -39.26 -1.84
N LEU A 6 -37.14 -39.15 -1.74
CA LEU A 6 -36.28 -38.21 -2.47
C LEU A 6 -36.35 -38.48 -3.98
N PRO A 7 -35.86 -37.54 -4.81
CA PRO A 7 -35.10 -37.94 -5.99
C PRO A 7 -33.65 -37.44 -5.91
N SER A 8 -32.74 -38.39 -6.10
CA SER A 8 -31.31 -38.24 -6.27
C SER A 8 -30.91 -38.44 -7.74
N LEU A 9 -29.90 -37.67 -8.16
CA LEU A 9 -28.85 -37.97 -9.16
C LEU A 9 -29.17 -38.00 -10.68
N THR A 10 -28.44 -37.16 -11.42
CA THR A 10 -27.47 -37.45 -12.52
C THR A 10 -27.07 -36.10 -13.16
N SER A 11 -25.87 -35.79 -13.67
CA SER A 11 -24.58 -36.45 -13.86
C SER A 11 -23.51 -35.39 -14.21
N LEU A 12 -22.31 -35.58 -13.67
CA LEU A 12 -20.97 -35.15 -14.11
C LEU A 12 -20.80 -34.53 -15.52
N THR A 13 -20.12 -33.38 -15.59
CA THR A 13 -19.04 -33.14 -16.59
C THR A 13 -17.87 -32.38 -15.92
N ASN A 14 -16.75 -33.10 -15.79
CA ASN A 14 -15.45 -32.60 -15.39
C ASN A 14 -14.77 -32.02 -16.64
N SER A 15 -14.28 -30.77 -16.59
CA SER A 15 -13.33 -30.26 -17.58
C SER A 15 -12.04 -29.89 -16.87
N SER A 16 -11.08 -30.80 -16.96
CA SER A 16 -9.71 -30.65 -16.51
C SER A 16 -8.85 -30.09 -17.65
N SER A 17 -8.42 -28.83 -17.57
CA SER A 17 -7.35 -28.32 -18.43
C SER A 17 -6.00 -28.44 -17.71
N LYS A 18 -5.33 -29.58 -17.90
CA LYS A 18 -3.91 -29.77 -17.56
C LYS A 18 -3.06 -29.00 -18.59
N PHE A 19 -2.48 -27.88 -18.19
CA PHE A 19 -1.46 -27.20 -18.99
C PHE A 19 -0.09 -27.74 -18.61
N GLN A 20 0.35 -28.75 -19.35
CA GLN A 20 1.67 -29.33 -19.31
C GLN A 20 2.59 -28.41 -20.12
N ARG A 21 3.54 -27.72 -19.48
CA ARG A 21 4.62 -27.01 -20.20
C ARG A 21 5.93 -27.71 -19.88
N GLU A 22 6.43 -28.36 -20.91
CA GLU A 22 7.66 -29.12 -20.98
C GLU A 22 8.87 -28.32 -20.49
N GLN A 23 9.69 -29.00 -19.69
CA GLN A 23 11.08 -28.65 -19.47
C GLN A 23 11.87 -29.16 -20.66
N HIS A 24 12.51 -28.27 -21.42
CA HIS A 24 13.55 -28.66 -22.36
C HIS A 24 14.85 -27.93 -22.00
N MET A 25 15.70 -28.66 -21.26
CA MET A 25 17.13 -28.39 -21.20
C MET A 25 17.74 -28.66 -22.57
N THR A 26 18.46 -27.69 -23.13
CA THR A 26 19.47 -27.97 -24.15
C THR A 26 20.80 -27.37 -23.70
N LYS A 27 21.66 -28.28 -23.21
CA LYS A 27 23.11 -28.10 -23.18
C LYS A 27 23.58 -27.94 -24.62
N PHE A 28 24.29 -26.87 -24.94
CA PHE A 28 25.21 -26.90 -26.07
C PHE A 28 26.51 -26.19 -25.70
N LEU A 29 27.53 -27.01 -25.49
CA LEU A 29 28.91 -26.62 -25.21
C LEU A 29 29.74 -26.96 -26.45
N LYS A 30 30.64 -26.02 -26.81
CA LYS A 30 31.77 -26.12 -27.76
C LYS A 30 31.39 -26.09 -29.24
N ARG A 31 31.96 -25.13 -29.99
CA ARG A 31 33.25 -25.33 -30.67
C ARG A 31 33.77 -24.03 -31.28
N THR A 32 35.05 -23.80 -31.02
CA THR A 32 35.92 -22.75 -31.53
C THR A 32 36.10 -22.83 -33.05
N HIS A 33 36.05 -21.70 -33.74
CA HIS A 33 36.80 -21.50 -34.98
C HIS A 33 37.62 -20.21 -34.90
N PHE A 34 38.92 -20.43 -34.95
CA PHE A 34 40.00 -19.47 -34.94
C PHE A 34 40.23 -19.04 -36.39
N ILE A 35 40.07 -17.76 -36.70
CA ILE A 35 40.54 -17.18 -37.96
C ILE A 35 41.46 -16.01 -37.60
N LYS A 36 42.75 -16.17 -37.91
CA LYS A 36 43.75 -15.12 -37.91
C LYS A 36 43.87 -14.52 -39.30
N SER A 37 43.78 -13.20 -39.37
CA SER A 37 44.32 -12.30 -40.40
C SER A 37 44.15 -10.89 -39.83
N SER A 38 44.98 -9.87 -40.03
CA SER A 38 46.41 -9.72 -40.31
C SER A 38 46.76 -8.27 -39.87
N ARG A 39 48.05 -7.90 -39.92
CA ARG A 39 48.70 -6.74 -39.28
C ARG A 39 48.09 -5.36 -39.58
N GLY A 40 48.11 -4.48 -38.56
CA GLY A 40 47.97 -3.02 -38.67
C GLY A 40 48.52 -2.31 -37.39
N HIS A 41 49.20 -1.17 -37.57
CA HIS A 41 50.15 -0.48 -36.67
C HIS A 41 49.65 0.03 -35.29
N PRO A 42 50.57 0.38 -34.35
CA PRO A 42 50.24 0.64 -32.96
C PRO A 42 49.86 2.11 -32.76
N TYR A 43 48.62 2.35 -32.34
CA TYR A 43 48.24 3.62 -31.71
C TYR A 43 47.93 3.34 -30.25
N SER A 44 48.86 3.77 -29.39
CA SER A 44 48.66 3.86 -27.95
C SER A 44 47.41 4.71 -27.69
N THR A 45 46.35 4.05 -27.27
CA THR A 45 45.16 4.70 -26.71
C THR A 45 45.12 4.30 -25.25
N HIS A 46 45.43 5.26 -24.38
CA HIS A 46 45.15 5.14 -22.96
C HIS A 46 43.63 5.01 -22.80
N HIS A 47 43.14 3.78 -22.70
CA HIS A 47 41.79 3.51 -22.24
C HIS A 47 41.71 3.90 -20.77
N ILE A 48 41.26 5.13 -20.52
CA ILE A 48 40.75 5.51 -19.21
C ILE A 48 39.53 4.63 -18.97
N HIS A 49 39.73 3.59 -18.15
CA HIS A 49 38.66 2.76 -17.64
C HIS A 49 37.81 3.63 -16.71
N TRP A 50 36.85 4.36 -17.29
CA TRP A 50 35.72 4.88 -16.54
C TRP A 50 35.00 3.64 -15.99
N ARG A 51 35.18 3.37 -14.70
CA ARG A 51 34.29 2.51 -13.94
C ARG A 51 32.92 3.17 -14.01
N VAL A 52 32.04 2.66 -14.87
CA VAL A 52 30.61 2.93 -14.76
C VAL A 52 30.21 2.27 -13.45
N ILE A 53 30.15 3.06 -12.38
CA ILE A 53 29.63 2.60 -11.10
C ILE A 53 28.20 2.15 -11.39
N LYS A 54 27.97 0.84 -11.26
CA LYS A 54 26.65 0.20 -11.33
C LYS A 54 25.80 0.66 -10.14
N MET A 55 25.36 1.93 -10.12
CA MET A 55 24.39 2.40 -9.12
C MET A 55 23.02 1.72 -9.30
N LYS A 56 22.68 1.35 -10.54
CA LYS A 56 21.37 0.72 -10.86
C LYS A 56 21.18 -0.69 -10.29
N ALA A 57 22.27 -1.44 -10.08
CA ALA A 57 22.18 -2.81 -9.58
C ALA A 57 21.82 -2.88 -8.08
N VAL A 58 22.23 -1.88 -7.29
CA VAL A 58 22.03 -1.87 -5.83
C VAL A 58 20.57 -1.65 -5.46
N ASP A 59 19.88 -0.74 -6.15
CA ASP A 59 18.46 -0.47 -5.91
C ASP A 59 17.56 -1.62 -6.40
N GLU A 60 17.85 -2.21 -7.56
CA GLU A 60 17.10 -3.37 -8.07
C GLU A 60 17.19 -4.58 -7.13
N ASP A 61 18.38 -4.85 -6.56
CA ASP A 61 18.58 -5.91 -5.59
C ASP A 61 17.84 -5.64 -4.27
N TYR A 62 17.75 -4.37 -3.85
CA TYR A 62 17.01 -3.98 -2.65
C TYR A 62 15.50 -4.14 -2.82
N GLU A 63 14.94 -3.69 -3.94
CA GLU A 63 13.53 -3.88 -4.28
C GLU A 63 13.17 -5.37 -4.36
N LEU A 64 14.00 -6.19 -5.01
CA LEU A 64 13.82 -7.64 -5.06
C LEU A 64 13.86 -8.29 -3.68
N LYS A 65 14.77 -7.82 -2.81
CA LYS A 65 14.83 -8.27 -1.41
C LYS A 65 13.56 -7.88 -0.67
N GLN A 66 13.08 -6.64 -0.80
CA GLN A 66 11.83 -6.19 -0.17
C GLN A 66 10.62 -7.00 -0.66
N MET A 67 10.53 -7.29 -1.95
CA MET A 67 9.46 -8.13 -2.50
C MET A 67 9.48 -9.54 -1.89
N ARG A 68 10.66 -10.15 -1.75
CA ARG A 68 10.81 -11.47 -1.11
C ARG A 68 10.44 -11.43 0.37
N ASP A 69 10.88 -10.40 1.09
CA ASP A 69 10.61 -10.22 2.51
C ASP A 69 9.11 -9.99 2.76
N MET A 70 8.43 -9.19 1.91
CA MET A 70 6.98 -9.02 1.98
C MET A 70 6.23 -10.30 1.64
N ALA A 71 6.67 -11.08 0.65
CA ALA A 71 6.06 -12.37 0.33
C ALA A 71 6.22 -13.37 1.48
N ALA A 72 7.38 -13.40 2.12
CA ALA A 72 7.64 -14.22 3.30
C ALA A 72 6.78 -13.76 4.50
N ALA A 73 6.64 -12.46 4.72
CA ALA A 73 5.78 -11.89 5.75
C ALA A 73 4.31 -12.25 5.53
N LYS A 74 3.81 -12.09 4.29
CA LYS A 74 2.44 -12.48 3.94
C LYS A 74 2.18 -13.96 4.21
N LYS A 75 3.13 -14.85 3.84
CA LYS A 75 3.02 -16.29 4.14
C LYS A 75 2.98 -16.56 5.65
N ARG A 76 3.76 -15.82 6.44
CA ARG A 76 3.75 -15.90 7.92
C ARG A 76 2.40 -15.47 8.49
N TRP A 77 1.87 -14.32 8.06
CA TRP A 77 0.57 -13.83 8.52
C TRP A 77 -0.57 -14.76 8.13
N ASP A 78 -0.57 -15.26 6.89
CA ASP A 78 -1.54 -16.27 6.45
C ASP A 78 -1.49 -17.53 7.32
N ALA A 79 -0.29 -17.94 7.78
CA ALA A 79 -0.16 -19.06 8.70
C ALA A 79 -0.74 -18.74 10.10
N LEU A 80 -0.58 -17.51 10.61
CA LEU A 80 -1.19 -17.08 11.88
C LEU A 80 -2.73 -17.15 11.82
N LEU A 81 -3.31 -16.70 10.70
CA LEU A 81 -4.75 -16.77 10.45
C LEU A 81 -5.23 -18.21 10.32
N ARG A 82 -4.54 -19.02 9.48
CA ARG A 82 -4.89 -20.45 9.28
C ARG A 82 -4.80 -21.27 10.57
N ASN A 83 -3.80 -21.00 11.41
CA ASN A 83 -3.62 -21.68 12.68
C ASN A 83 -4.56 -21.19 13.79
N GLY A 84 -5.44 -20.22 13.50
CA GLY A 84 -6.38 -19.66 14.48
C GLY A 84 -5.71 -18.87 15.62
N LYS A 85 -4.43 -18.52 15.48
CA LYS A 85 -3.68 -17.71 16.46
C LYS A 85 -4.17 -16.26 16.47
N VAL A 86 -4.56 -15.77 15.30
CA VAL A 86 -5.22 -14.48 15.13
C VAL A 86 -6.59 -14.77 14.53
N LYS A 87 -7.64 -14.35 15.24
CA LYS A 87 -9.03 -14.58 14.82
C LYS A 87 -9.42 -13.52 13.79
N VAL A 88 -9.99 -13.94 12.67
CA VAL A 88 -10.51 -13.02 11.65
C VAL A 88 -11.87 -12.51 12.11
N LEU A 89 -12.08 -11.20 12.05
CA LEU A 89 -13.38 -10.57 12.23
C LEU A 89 -13.71 -9.73 10.99
N THR A 90 -14.97 -9.76 10.57
CA THR A 90 -15.50 -8.75 9.65
C THR A 90 -15.70 -7.43 10.39
N THR A 91 -15.79 -6.32 9.65
CA THR A 91 -15.95 -5.00 10.26
C THR A 91 -17.25 -4.87 11.05
N ARG A 92 -18.32 -5.53 10.58
CA ARG A 92 -19.61 -5.61 11.28
C ARG A 92 -19.52 -6.42 12.57
N GLU A 93 -18.87 -7.58 12.56
CA GLU A 93 -18.63 -8.38 13.77
C GLU A 93 -17.76 -7.64 14.77
N ALA A 94 -16.74 -6.91 14.30
CA ALA A 94 -15.91 -6.06 15.15
C ALA A 94 -16.75 -4.96 15.81
N GLY A 95 -17.68 -4.34 15.08
CA GLY A 95 -18.63 -3.37 15.61
C GLY A 95 -19.50 -3.93 16.72
N TYR A 96 -20.10 -5.11 16.49
CA TYR A 96 -20.87 -5.80 17.54
C TYR A 96 -20.01 -6.17 18.75
N ALA A 97 -18.77 -6.61 18.52
CA ALA A 97 -17.86 -6.97 19.59
C ALA A 97 -17.45 -5.77 20.47
N ILE A 98 -17.30 -4.59 19.87
CA ILE A 98 -17.01 -3.36 20.60
C ILE A 98 -18.24 -2.91 21.40
N GLN A 99 -19.43 -2.94 20.79
CA GLN A 99 -20.66 -2.44 21.43
C GLN A 99 -21.21 -3.37 22.51
N LEU A 100 -21.21 -4.69 22.28
CA LEU A 100 -21.83 -5.68 23.16
C LEU A 100 -20.87 -6.25 24.19
N SER A 101 -19.65 -6.60 23.77
CA SER A 101 -18.65 -7.24 24.64
C SER A 101 -17.61 -6.29 25.21
N ASN A 102 -17.73 -4.97 24.93
CA ASN A 102 -16.80 -3.94 25.37
C ASN A 102 -15.33 -4.29 25.09
N LYS A 103 -15.08 -4.99 23.97
CA LYS A 103 -13.71 -5.37 23.56
C LYS A 103 -12.96 -4.15 23.09
N THR A 104 -11.67 -4.11 23.40
CA THR A 104 -10.80 -2.99 23.06
C THR A 104 -10.46 -3.02 21.57
N LEU A 105 -10.71 -1.90 20.88
CA LEU A 105 -10.21 -1.66 19.54
C LEU A 105 -8.89 -0.88 19.58
N LEU A 106 -7.83 -1.48 19.05
CA LEU A 106 -6.52 -0.91 18.83
C LEU A 106 -6.40 -0.40 17.38
N ASP A 107 -6.36 0.93 17.24
CA ASP A 107 -6.13 1.61 15.97
C ASP A 107 -4.63 1.83 15.76
N VAL A 108 -4.05 1.14 14.77
CA VAL A 108 -2.61 1.20 14.47
C VAL A 108 -2.27 2.10 13.29
N ARG A 109 -3.21 2.93 12.84
CA ARG A 109 -2.99 3.88 11.75
C ARG A 109 -2.09 5.05 12.18
N PRO A 110 -1.36 5.66 11.24
CA PRO A 110 -0.63 6.89 11.50
C PRO A 110 -1.58 8.04 11.87
N SER A 111 -1.04 9.03 12.56
CA SER A 111 -1.71 10.28 12.96
C SER A 111 -2.60 10.88 11.86
N THR A 112 -2.07 11.04 10.65
CA THR A 112 -2.76 11.64 9.49
C THR A 112 -4.07 10.96 9.10
N GLU A 113 -4.15 9.64 9.20
CA GLU A 113 -5.37 8.88 8.88
C GLU A 113 -6.38 8.92 10.03
N ARG A 114 -5.89 8.98 11.27
CA ARG A 114 -6.74 9.02 12.47
C ARG A 114 -7.47 10.35 12.62
N GLU A 115 -6.83 11.46 12.28
CA GLU A 115 -7.43 12.79 12.32
C GLU A 115 -8.63 12.92 11.38
N LYS A 116 -8.59 12.23 10.22
CA LYS A 116 -9.67 12.22 9.24
C LYS A 116 -10.89 11.41 9.71
N ALA A 117 -10.66 10.21 10.24
CA ALA A 117 -11.73 9.36 10.73
C ALA A 117 -11.26 8.45 11.87
N ARG A 118 -11.97 8.58 12.98
CA ARG A 118 -12.02 7.89 14.27
C ARG A 118 -12.99 6.76 14.52
N VAL A 119 -12.62 5.63 15.12
CA VAL A 119 -13.65 4.79 15.79
C VAL A 119 -13.82 5.27 17.22
N LYS A 120 -15.06 5.53 17.65
CA LYS A 120 -15.38 5.94 19.02
C LYS A 120 -14.92 4.88 20.02
N GLY A 121 -14.25 5.31 21.09
CA GLY A 121 -13.72 4.40 22.11
C GLY A 121 -12.49 3.58 21.70
N SER A 122 -11.92 3.83 20.51
CA SER A 122 -10.68 3.16 20.10
C SER A 122 -9.44 3.76 20.74
N THR A 123 -8.54 2.89 21.20
CA THR A 123 -7.22 3.28 21.66
C THR A 123 -6.27 3.38 20.49
N TRP A 124 -5.54 4.49 20.41
CA TRP A 124 -4.58 4.74 19.35
C TRP A 124 -3.17 4.46 19.80
N ILE A 125 -2.51 3.57 19.05
CA ILE A 125 -1.07 3.33 19.15
C ILE A 125 -0.58 3.05 17.73
N PRO A 126 0.06 4.01 17.07
CA PRO A 126 0.51 3.87 15.69
C PRO A 126 1.65 2.86 15.60
N ILE A 127 1.59 1.93 14.64
CA ILE A 127 2.73 1.06 14.31
C ILE A 127 3.69 1.77 13.35
N PHE A 128 3.16 2.69 12.55
CA PHE A 128 3.95 3.54 11.68
C PHE A 128 3.60 5.01 11.91
N GLU A 129 4.62 5.85 11.93
CA GLU A 129 4.48 7.30 12.03
C GLU A 129 5.13 8.00 10.83
N VAL A 130 4.73 9.25 10.62
CA VAL A 130 5.28 10.07 9.53
C VAL A 130 6.76 10.35 9.79
N ASP A 131 7.60 10.00 8.83
CA ASP A 131 9.03 10.28 8.89
C ASP A 131 9.33 11.75 8.59
N ASP A 132 9.48 12.55 9.65
CA ASP A 132 9.98 13.93 9.54
C ASP A 132 11.50 14.03 9.67
N LYS A 133 12.17 12.90 9.94
CA LYS A 133 13.63 12.86 10.09
C LYS A 133 14.29 13.01 8.72
N PHE A 134 15.01 14.11 8.53
CA PHE A 134 15.88 14.35 7.39
C PHE A 134 17.18 13.54 7.55
N ASP A 135 17.10 12.23 7.34
CA ASP A 135 18.30 11.40 7.23
C ASP A 135 18.81 11.41 5.79
N ALA A 136 20.04 11.90 5.60
CA ALA A 136 20.62 12.16 4.27
C ALA A 136 20.69 10.90 3.39
N GLY A 137 20.75 9.70 4.00
CA GLY A 137 20.77 8.42 3.29
C GLY A 137 19.40 7.94 2.79
N THR A 138 18.30 8.39 3.41
CA THR A 138 16.92 8.02 3.02
C THR A 138 16.22 9.10 2.20
N LEU A 139 16.82 10.30 2.10
CA LEU A 139 16.27 11.42 1.33
C LEU A 139 16.13 11.11 -0.16
N SER A 140 17.12 10.44 -0.77
CA SER A 140 17.05 10.02 -2.17
C SER A 140 15.84 9.11 -2.41
N ARG A 141 15.62 8.14 -1.52
CA ARG A 141 14.48 7.23 -1.59
C ARG A 141 13.16 7.93 -1.35
N LYS A 142 13.12 8.91 -0.43
CA LYS A 142 11.93 9.74 -0.17
C LYS A 142 11.55 10.55 -1.42
N VAL A 143 12.54 11.14 -2.08
CA VAL A 143 12.36 11.88 -3.34
C VAL A 143 11.94 10.95 -4.47
N THR A 144 12.61 9.81 -4.65
CA THR A 144 12.22 8.82 -5.68
C THR A 144 10.78 8.34 -5.46
N ASN A 145 10.41 7.96 -4.23
CA ASN A 145 9.05 7.53 -3.92
C ASN A 145 8.02 8.64 -4.17
N TYR A 146 8.36 9.89 -3.84
CA TYR A 146 7.50 11.04 -4.12
C TYR A 146 7.31 11.24 -5.62
N VAL A 147 8.39 11.27 -6.41
CA VAL A 147 8.38 11.43 -7.88
C VAL A 147 7.66 10.28 -8.58
N MET A 148 7.87 9.05 -8.11
CA MET A 148 7.33 7.84 -8.75
C MET A 148 5.84 7.61 -8.45
N GLY A 149 5.19 8.47 -7.66
CA GLY A 149 3.75 8.43 -7.42
C GLY A 149 3.29 8.79 -6.00
N GLY A 150 4.20 9.06 -5.08
CA GLY A 150 3.89 9.50 -3.72
C GLY A 150 3.15 10.84 -3.69
N TRP A 151 3.49 11.77 -4.58
CA TRP A 151 2.76 13.04 -4.74
C TRP A 151 1.31 12.87 -5.19
N TRP A 152 1.05 11.87 -6.05
CA TRP A 152 -0.28 11.55 -6.57
C TRP A 152 -1.15 10.89 -5.50
N SER A 153 -0.61 9.86 -4.84
CA SER A 153 -1.31 9.08 -3.82
C SER A 153 -1.36 9.77 -2.45
N GLY A 154 -0.50 10.75 -2.22
CA GLY A 154 -0.36 11.49 -0.95
C GLY A 154 -0.03 10.62 0.25
N VAL A 155 0.46 9.40 0.03
CA VAL A 155 0.84 8.50 1.12
C VAL A 155 2.16 9.02 1.69
N PRO A 156 2.18 9.48 2.95
CA PRO A 156 3.41 9.97 3.56
C PRO A 156 4.44 8.83 3.64
N THR A 157 5.72 9.18 3.65
CA THR A 157 6.75 8.20 3.99
C THR A 157 6.60 7.86 5.48
N LEU A 158 6.43 6.58 5.75
CA LEU A 158 6.12 6.07 7.08
C LEU A 158 7.33 5.26 7.61
N SER A 159 7.77 5.55 8.84
CA SER A 159 8.70 4.68 9.57
C SER A 159 7.99 3.87 10.62
N TYR A 160 8.60 2.74 10.95
CA TYR A 160 8.17 1.88 12.04
C TYR A 160 8.50 2.51 13.40
N ASP A 161 7.49 2.61 14.28
CA ASP A 161 7.69 3.04 15.66
C ASP A 161 8.25 1.87 16.51
N LYS A 162 9.48 2.03 16.99
CA LYS A 162 10.15 1.04 17.85
C LYS A 162 9.49 0.91 19.23
N GLU A 163 8.78 1.95 19.67
CA GLU A 163 8.11 2.01 20.97
C GLU A 163 6.69 1.43 20.93
N PHE A 164 6.23 0.99 19.76
CA PHE A 164 4.87 0.46 19.58
C PHE A 164 4.53 -0.60 20.63
N LEU A 165 5.38 -1.62 20.81
CA LEU A 165 5.13 -2.70 21.77
C LEU A 165 5.10 -2.19 23.22
N LEU A 166 6.01 -1.29 23.59
CA LEU A 166 6.07 -0.72 24.95
C LEU A 166 4.79 0.04 25.28
N LYS A 167 4.30 0.85 24.33
CA LYS A 167 3.04 1.61 24.48
C LYS A 167 1.82 0.70 24.61
N VAL A 168 1.82 -0.45 23.94
CA VAL A 168 0.72 -1.43 24.04
C VAL A 168 0.79 -2.15 25.38
N GLU A 169 1.96 -2.63 25.79
CA GLU A 169 2.17 -3.34 27.06
C GLU A 169 1.89 -2.46 28.29
N GLU A 170 2.13 -1.16 28.22
CA GLU A 170 1.79 -0.22 29.29
C GLU A 170 0.27 -0.09 29.47
N LYS A 171 -0.50 -0.13 28.37
CA LYS A 171 -1.95 0.11 28.41
C LYS A 171 -2.78 -1.16 28.57
N PHE A 172 -2.29 -2.30 28.09
CA PHE A 172 -3.08 -3.52 27.99
C PHE A 172 -2.36 -4.72 28.58
N PRO A 173 -3.01 -5.47 29.50
CA PRO A 173 -2.48 -6.76 29.92
C PRO A 173 -2.56 -7.77 28.76
N LYS A 174 -1.67 -8.76 28.77
CA LYS A 174 -1.48 -9.74 27.68
C LYS A 174 -2.69 -10.64 27.40
N ASP A 175 -3.58 -10.79 28.37
CA ASP A 175 -4.81 -11.59 28.27
C ASP A 175 -6.01 -10.81 27.70
N THR A 176 -5.85 -9.50 27.45
CA THR A 176 -6.93 -8.66 26.92
C THR A 176 -7.35 -9.09 25.52
N ASP A 177 -8.65 -9.12 25.27
CA ASP A 177 -9.21 -9.23 23.94
C ASP A 177 -8.92 -7.95 23.12
N LEU A 178 -7.95 -8.02 22.22
CA LEU A 178 -7.54 -6.89 21.39
C LEU A 178 -8.00 -7.08 19.94
N ILE A 179 -8.89 -6.20 19.49
CA ILE A 179 -9.25 -6.06 18.08
C ILE A 179 -8.29 -5.07 17.45
N VAL A 180 -7.52 -5.47 16.46
CA VAL A 180 -6.52 -4.63 15.80
C VAL A 180 -7.01 -4.25 14.40
N ALA A 181 -7.08 -2.94 14.15
CA ALA A 181 -7.55 -2.41 12.87
C ALA A 181 -6.57 -1.39 12.28
N CYS A 182 -6.49 -1.39 10.96
CA CYS A 182 -5.86 -0.31 10.19
C CYS A 182 -6.75 0.05 8.99
N GLN A 183 -6.27 0.84 8.02
CA GLN A 183 -7.08 1.21 6.87
C GLN A 183 -7.51 0.00 6.03
N LYS A 184 -6.55 -0.79 5.53
CA LYS A 184 -6.77 -1.91 4.58
C LYS A 184 -6.61 -3.31 5.18
N GLY A 185 -6.14 -3.40 6.41
CA GLY A 185 -5.88 -4.66 7.12
C GLY A 185 -4.42 -5.15 7.15
N LEU A 186 -3.54 -4.70 6.24
CA LEU A 186 -2.15 -5.22 6.19
C LEU A 186 -1.28 -4.77 7.36
N ARG A 187 -1.33 -3.48 7.73
CA ARG A 187 -0.54 -2.95 8.86
C ARG A 187 -0.98 -3.56 10.19
N SER A 188 -2.27 -3.83 10.34
CA SER A 188 -2.82 -4.52 11.51
C SER A 188 -2.42 -5.99 11.58
N LEU A 189 -2.22 -6.69 10.44
CA LEU A 189 -1.64 -8.05 10.47
C LEU A 189 -0.19 -8.05 10.96
N ALA A 190 0.61 -7.10 10.49
CA ALA A 190 1.97 -6.91 10.97
C ALA A 190 1.99 -6.63 12.49
N ALA A 191 1.09 -5.76 12.96
CA ALA A 191 0.92 -5.50 14.39
C ALA A 191 0.50 -6.76 15.17
N CYS A 192 -0.45 -7.54 14.66
CA CYS A 192 -0.85 -8.80 15.29
C CYS A 192 0.31 -9.80 15.40
N GLU A 193 1.18 -9.90 14.40
CA GLU A 193 2.37 -10.75 14.49
C GLU A 193 3.31 -10.29 15.63
N LEU A 194 3.53 -8.99 15.76
CA LEU A 194 4.36 -8.42 16.82
C LEU A 194 3.77 -8.66 18.21
N LEU A 195 2.46 -8.43 18.36
CA LEU A 195 1.74 -8.69 19.62
C LEU A 195 1.73 -10.18 19.96
N TYR A 196 1.52 -11.04 18.97
CA TYR A 196 1.58 -12.48 19.19
C TYR A 196 2.95 -12.92 19.70
N ASN A 197 4.02 -12.39 19.10
CA ASN A 197 5.40 -12.67 19.55
C ASN A 197 5.70 -12.09 20.95
N ALA A 198 5.02 -11.01 21.36
CA ALA A 198 5.11 -10.45 22.71
C ALA A 198 4.30 -11.24 23.77
N GLY A 199 3.51 -12.23 23.34
CA GLY A 199 2.76 -13.13 24.22
C GLY A 199 1.27 -12.79 24.37
N TYR A 200 0.71 -11.95 23.51
CA TYR A 200 -0.73 -11.71 23.49
C TYR A 200 -1.46 -12.91 22.88
N THR A 201 -2.48 -13.41 23.59
CA THR A 201 -3.21 -14.63 23.25
C THR A 201 -4.50 -14.35 22.48
N ASN A 202 -5.20 -13.27 22.85
CA ASN A 202 -6.53 -12.94 22.34
C ASN A 202 -6.48 -11.81 21.31
N LEU A 203 -5.97 -12.14 20.12
CA LEU A 203 -5.83 -11.20 19.01
C LEU A 203 -6.91 -11.40 17.94
N PHE A 204 -7.59 -10.32 17.58
CA PHE A 204 -8.58 -10.29 16.52
C PHE A 204 -8.17 -9.29 15.44
N TRP A 205 -8.15 -9.74 14.19
CA TRP A 205 -7.81 -8.91 13.04
C TRP A 205 -9.05 -8.56 12.23
N VAL A 206 -9.24 -7.28 11.94
CA VAL A 206 -10.34 -6.81 11.11
C VAL A 206 -10.01 -7.00 9.61
N GLN A 207 -10.73 -7.90 8.96
CA GLN A 207 -10.59 -8.18 7.54
C GLN A 207 -10.97 -6.96 6.70
N GLY A 208 -10.08 -6.57 5.77
CA GLY A 208 -10.28 -5.39 4.93
C GLY A 208 -10.09 -4.05 5.67
N GLY A 209 -9.85 -4.08 6.98
CA GLY A 209 -9.66 -2.90 7.82
C GLY A 209 -10.89 -2.00 7.91
N LEU A 210 -10.66 -0.74 8.28
CA LEU A 210 -11.71 0.28 8.41
C LEU A 210 -12.26 0.74 7.05
N GLU A 211 -11.53 0.49 5.97
CA GLU A 211 -11.99 0.78 4.61
C GLU A 211 -13.23 -0.05 4.22
N ALA A 212 -13.32 -1.28 4.73
CA ALA A 212 -14.46 -2.16 4.53
C ALA A 212 -15.68 -1.77 5.38
N ALA A 213 -15.53 -0.86 6.36
CA ALA A 213 -16.62 -0.44 7.23
C ALA A 213 -17.73 0.27 6.44
N GLU A 214 -18.98 -0.13 6.67
CA GLU A 214 -20.13 0.68 6.30
C GLU A 214 -20.43 1.72 7.38
N ASN A 215 -21.25 2.72 7.05
CA ASN A 215 -21.50 3.86 7.94
C ASN A 215 -22.16 3.47 9.28
N GLU A 216 -22.77 2.29 9.34
CA GLU A 216 -23.53 1.79 10.50
C GLU A 216 -22.75 0.73 11.30
N ASP A 217 -21.68 0.15 10.74
CA ASP A 217 -20.94 -0.94 11.39
C ASP A 217 -20.15 -0.43 12.60
N LEU A 218 -19.59 0.78 12.51
CA LEU A 218 -18.74 1.37 13.53
C LEU A 218 -19.14 2.82 13.80
N VAL A 219 -19.20 3.18 15.08
CA VAL A 219 -19.48 4.56 15.49
C VAL A 219 -18.28 5.43 15.14
N ARG A 220 -18.49 6.32 14.16
CA ARG A 220 -17.46 7.19 13.60
C ARG A 220 -17.37 8.52 14.34
N GLU A 221 -16.14 8.98 14.56
CA GLU A 221 -15.81 10.34 14.97
C GLU A 221 -14.90 10.98 13.93
N GLY A 222 -15.13 12.25 13.55
CA GLY A 222 -14.27 12.99 12.63
C GLY A 222 -15.00 13.55 11.41
N PRO A 223 -14.29 14.29 10.54
CA PRO A 223 -14.90 14.94 9.38
C PRO A 223 -15.18 13.99 8.22
N GLN A 224 -14.37 12.95 8.00
CA GLN A 224 -14.45 12.09 6.80
C GLN A 224 -14.98 10.67 7.09
N PRO A 225 -15.59 9.98 6.11
CA PRO A 225 -15.89 8.55 6.18
C PRO A 225 -14.61 7.70 6.30
N PHE A 226 -14.71 6.54 6.96
CA PHE A 226 -13.58 5.61 7.09
C PHE A 226 -12.98 5.20 5.74
N LYS A 227 -13.81 5.07 4.70
CA LYS A 227 -13.38 4.69 3.34
C LYS A 227 -12.35 5.65 2.74
N PHE A 228 -12.46 6.94 3.06
CA PHE A 228 -11.60 7.99 2.49
C PHE A 228 -10.44 8.38 3.40
N ALA A 229 -10.43 7.92 4.66
CA ALA A 229 -9.43 8.32 5.65
C ALA A 229 -7.99 7.92 5.26
N GLY A 230 -7.81 6.87 4.44
CA GLY A 230 -6.50 6.46 3.93
C GLY A 230 -6.15 6.96 2.53
N ILE A 231 -7.02 7.76 1.90
CA ILE A 231 -6.73 8.39 0.62
C ILE A 231 -6.09 9.75 0.90
N GLY A 232 -5.10 10.14 0.10
CA GLY A 232 -4.39 11.40 0.25
C GLY A 232 -3.97 12.03 -1.08
N GLY A 233 -3.37 13.21 -0.98
CA GLY A 233 -2.67 13.86 -2.08
C GLY A 233 -3.59 14.32 -3.20
N VAL A 234 -3.02 14.44 -4.40
CA VAL A 234 -3.75 14.92 -5.58
C VAL A 234 -4.89 13.97 -5.96
N SER A 235 -4.76 12.68 -5.68
CA SER A 235 -5.80 11.68 -5.93
C SER A 235 -7.07 11.94 -5.10
N GLU A 236 -6.94 12.38 -3.85
CA GLU A 236 -8.06 12.79 -2.99
C GLU A 236 -8.79 14.00 -3.59
N PHE A 237 -8.02 15.02 -4.01
CA PHE A 237 -8.57 16.24 -4.57
C PHE A 237 -9.31 16.01 -5.89
N LEU A 238 -8.77 15.16 -6.76
CA LEU A 238 -9.35 14.89 -8.07
C LEU A 238 -10.48 13.86 -8.08
N GLY A 239 -10.70 13.13 -6.99
CA GLY A 239 -11.72 12.08 -6.99
C GLY A 239 -11.33 10.84 -7.79
N TRP A 240 -10.04 10.65 -8.06
CA TRP A 240 -9.57 9.67 -9.03
C TRP A 240 -9.57 8.23 -8.50
N THR A 241 -9.68 8.05 -7.18
CA THR A 241 -9.64 6.71 -6.58
C THR A 241 -10.92 5.92 -6.84
N ASP A 242 -10.81 4.59 -6.93
CA ASP A 242 -11.95 3.69 -7.15
C ASP A 242 -13.05 3.87 -6.10
N GLN A 243 -12.65 4.16 -4.86
CA GLN A 243 -13.56 4.38 -3.75
C GLN A 243 -14.36 5.67 -3.91
N GLN A 244 -13.71 6.76 -4.34
CA GLN A 244 -14.37 8.04 -4.59
C GLN A 244 -15.30 7.94 -5.80
N ARG A 245 -14.90 7.21 -6.84
CA ARG A 245 -15.76 6.94 -8.00
C ARG A 245 -16.97 6.09 -7.64
N ALA A 246 -16.79 5.06 -6.81
CA ALA A 246 -17.88 4.21 -6.33
C ALA A 246 -18.86 4.99 -5.45
N ALA A 247 -18.38 5.92 -4.61
CA ALA A 247 -19.25 6.79 -3.82
C ALA A 247 -19.95 7.85 -4.68
N ALA A 248 -19.22 8.48 -5.62
CA ALA A 248 -19.79 9.45 -6.56
C ALA A 248 -20.87 8.81 -7.46
N ALA A 249 -20.73 7.52 -7.80
CA ALA A 249 -21.76 6.78 -8.51
C ALA A 249 -23.05 6.59 -7.69
N LYS A 250 -22.95 6.56 -6.36
CA LYS A 250 -24.10 6.46 -5.44
C LYS A 250 -24.74 7.81 -5.14
N GLU A 251 -23.95 8.88 -5.06
CA GLU A 251 -24.41 10.23 -4.65
C GLU A 251 -24.88 11.14 -5.81
N GLY A 252 -24.92 10.63 -7.04
CA GLY A 252 -25.59 11.28 -8.18
C GLY A 252 -24.78 12.36 -8.91
N TRP A 253 -25.46 13.20 -9.69
CA TRP A 253 -24.85 14.15 -10.63
C TRP A 253 -23.98 15.24 -9.98
N GLY A 254 -24.31 15.68 -8.76
CA GLY A 254 -23.59 16.77 -8.08
C GLY A 254 -22.13 16.44 -7.80
N TYR A 255 -21.86 15.20 -7.39
CA TYR A 255 -20.50 14.73 -7.11
C TYR A 255 -19.63 14.65 -8.38
N ARG A 256 -20.25 14.27 -9.51
CA ARG A 256 -19.58 14.25 -10.83
C ARG A 256 -19.25 15.66 -11.31
N PHE A 257 -20.18 16.60 -11.15
CA PHE A 257 -19.97 18.00 -11.52
C PHE A 257 -18.83 18.65 -10.72
N MET A 258 -18.74 18.38 -9.42
CA MET A 258 -17.67 18.91 -8.58
C MET A 258 -16.28 18.48 -9.07
N PHE A 259 -16.11 17.22 -9.45
CA PHE A 259 -14.82 16.75 -10.00
C PHE A 259 -14.55 17.30 -11.40
N SER A 260 -15.57 17.42 -12.26
CA SER A 260 -15.43 18.10 -13.55
C SER A 260 -15.01 19.56 -13.39
N ALA A 261 -15.59 20.29 -12.43
CA ALA A 261 -15.22 21.67 -12.14
C ALA A 261 -13.77 21.78 -11.65
N ARG A 262 -13.31 20.87 -10.78
CA ARG A 262 -11.90 20.82 -10.34
C ARG A 262 -10.94 20.57 -11.49
N LEU A 263 -11.28 19.66 -12.42
CA LEU A 263 -10.47 19.40 -13.62
C LEU A 263 -10.40 20.64 -14.52
N VAL A 264 -11.53 21.29 -14.80
CA VAL A 264 -11.56 22.54 -15.57
C VAL A 264 -10.72 23.63 -14.90
N GLY A 265 -10.81 23.76 -13.57
CA GLY A 265 -9.97 24.68 -12.82
C GLY A 265 -8.47 24.44 -13.00
N ILE A 266 -8.02 23.18 -13.04
CA ILE A 266 -6.61 22.85 -13.29
C ILE A 266 -6.18 23.24 -14.70
N PHE A 267 -7.02 23.00 -15.71
CA PHE A 267 -6.72 23.46 -17.08
C PHE A 267 -6.58 24.98 -17.15
N LEU A 268 -7.48 25.73 -16.51
CA LEU A 268 -7.39 27.19 -16.46
C LEU A 268 -6.12 27.68 -15.77
N VAL A 269 -5.69 27.03 -14.69
CA VAL A 269 -4.43 27.37 -14.00
C VAL A 269 -3.21 27.04 -14.88
N ALA A 270 -3.23 25.90 -15.58
CA ALA A 270 -2.15 25.52 -16.49
C ALA A 270 -2.03 26.50 -17.66
N ASP A 271 -3.15 26.91 -18.25
CA ASP A 271 -3.18 27.93 -19.31
C ASP A 271 -2.67 29.28 -18.81
N ALA A 272 -3.09 29.70 -17.61
CA ALA A 272 -2.61 30.93 -16.99
C ALA A 272 -1.09 30.90 -16.74
N LEU A 273 -0.56 29.78 -16.23
CA LEU A 273 0.87 29.58 -16.03
C LEU A 273 1.64 29.58 -17.36
N PHE A 274 1.07 28.97 -18.40
CA PHE A 274 1.67 28.96 -19.73
C PHE A 274 1.77 30.39 -20.30
N ILE A 275 0.68 31.16 -20.24
CA ILE A 275 0.65 32.56 -20.67
C ILE A 275 1.64 33.41 -19.87
N ALA A 276 1.68 33.24 -18.54
CA ALA A 276 2.63 33.94 -17.68
C ALA A 276 4.09 33.60 -18.03
N SER A 277 4.39 32.32 -18.31
CA SER A 277 5.73 31.89 -18.71
C SER A 277 6.18 32.54 -20.02
N GLN A 278 5.26 32.72 -20.96
CA GLN A 278 5.54 33.41 -22.23
C GLN A 278 5.80 34.90 -22.02
N GLN A 279 5.04 35.55 -21.13
CA GLN A 279 5.26 36.97 -20.81
C GLN A 279 6.62 37.19 -20.12
N VAL A 280 6.98 36.33 -19.16
CA VAL A 280 8.28 36.37 -18.49
C VAL A 280 9.43 36.11 -19.47
N GLY A 281 9.26 35.15 -20.40
CA GLY A 281 10.25 34.87 -21.44
C GLY A 281 10.54 36.08 -22.33
N ARG A 282 9.49 36.82 -22.73
CA ARG A 282 9.63 38.08 -23.49
C ARG A 282 10.34 39.16 -22.68
N TYR A 283 9.92 39.35 -21.42
CA TYR A 283 10.53 40.34 -20.52
C TYR A 283 12.03 40.09 -20.26
N LEU A 284 12.43 38.82 -20.13
CA LEU A 284 13.84 38.45 -19.98
C LEU A 284 14.66 38.67 -21.27
N GLN A 285 14.05 38.53 -22.45
CA GLN A 285 14.69 38.86 -23.73
C GLN A 285 14.91 40.37 -23.88
N ASP A 286 13.95 41.18 -23.44
CA ASP A 286 14.05 42.65 -23.46
C ASP A 286 15.14 43.16 -22.52
N ILE A 287 15.31 42.56 -21.33
CA ILE A 287 16.40 42.94 -20.40
C ILE A 287 17.77 42.52 -20.94
N LYS A 288 17.87 41.41 -21.67
CA LYS A 288 19.15 40.88 -22.18
C LYS A 288 19.62 41.58 -23.47
N SER A 289 18.74 42.30 -24.14
CA SER A 289 19.03 43.03 -25.38
C SER A 289 19.44 44.49 -25.14
N HIS A 290 19.37 44.96 -23.90
CA HIS A 290 19.94 46.22 -23.41
C HIS A 290 21.28 46.00 -22.70
#